data_AF-A0A1H9UBM5-F1
#
_entry.id   AF-A0A1H9UBM5-F1
#
_cell.length_a   1.000
_cell.length_b   1.000
_cell.length_c   1.000
_cell.angle_alpha   90.00
_cell.angle_beta   90.00
_cell.angle_gamma   90.00
#
_symmetry.space_group_name_H-M   'P 1'
#
loop_
_entity.id
_entity.type
_entity.pdbx_description
1 polymer ?
#
loop_
_entity_poly.entity_id
_entity_poly.type
_entity_poly.pdbx_seq_one_letter_code
_entity_poly.pdbx_strand_id
1 'polypeptide(L)'
;MEGFLDAIGTVALVLLVVTGLAAGYIAGKIAGRNMGLYMLVGAIAAVVTPFLLAALGIGVLAAGGVLLLMAVAAVGAIVVLLIVRALMGR
;
A
#
# COMPACT_ATOMS: atom_id res chain seq x y z
N MET A 1 13.82 23.36 -13.15
CA MET A 1 13.87 22.39 -12.04
C MET A 1 12.47 21.94 -11.65
N GLU A 2 11.48 22.84 -11.67
CA GLU A 2 10.06 22.54 -11.37
C GLU A 2 9.48 21.42 -12.26
N GLY A 3 9.59 21.55 -13.60
CA GLY A 3 9.04 20.51 -14.49
C GLY A 3 9.66 19.11 -14.35
N PHE A 4 10.90 19.00 -13.87
CA PHE A 4 11.53 17.70 -13.59
C PHE A 4 10.97 17.06 -12.31
N LEU A 5 10.80 17.86 -11.25
CA LEU A 5 10.19 17.38 -10.00
C LEU A 5 8.72 17.03 -10.18
N ASP A 6 7.98 17.80 -10.97
CA ASP A 6 6.58 17.50 -11.31
C ASP A 6 6.45 16.19 -12.08
N ALA A 7 7.34 15.94 -13.04
CA ALA A 7 7.36 14.68 -13.78
C ALA A 7 7.65 13.49 -12.86
N ILE A 8 8.63 13.61 -11.95
CA ILE A 8 8.93 12.57 -10.96
C ILE A 8 7.73 12.32 -10.05
N GLY A 9 7.13 13.38 -9.50
CA GLY A 9 5.97 13.26 -8.62
C GLY A 9 4.80 12.58 -9.32
N THR A 10 4.53 12.95 -10.56
CA THR A 10 3.46 12.34 -11.38
C THR A 10 3.75 10.87 -11.64
N VAL A 11 4.97 10.52 -12.08
CA VAL A 11 5.35 9.13 -12.34
C VAL A 11 5.28 8.29 -11.06
N ALA A 12 5.77 8.82 -9.93
CA ALA A 12 5.71 8.15 -8.64
C ALA A 12 4.26 7.88 -8.20
N LEU A 13 3.36 8.85 -8.37
CA LEU A 13 1.93 8.68 -8.07
C LEU A 13 1.27 7.63 -8.97
N VAL A 14 1.55 7.66 -10.28
CA VAL A 14 1.03 6.66 -11.22
C VAL A 14 1.51 5.27 -10.84
N LEU A 15 2.81 5.11 -10.57
CA LEU A 15 3.37 3.82 -10.14
C LEU A 15 2.75 3.36 -8.83
N LEU A 16 2.58 4.24 -7.85
CA LEU A 16 1.96 3.91 -6.56
C LEU A 16 0.54 3.35 -6.75
N VAL A 17 -0.29 4.04 -7.54
CA VAL A 17 -1.67 3.62 -7.83
C VAL A 17 -1.69 2.29 -8.58
N VAL A 18 -0.87 2.13 -9.62
CA VAL A 18 -0.77 0.87 -10.38
C VAL A 18 -0.33 -0.29 -9.49
N THR A 19 0.63 -0.06 -8.60
CA THR A 19 1.11 -1.09 -7.66
C THR A 19 0.01 -1.50 -6.68
N GLY A 20 -0.74 -0.53 -6.14
CA GLY A 20 -1.89 -0.80 -5.28
C GLY A 20 -2.99 -1.58 -5.98
N LEU A 21 -3.30 -1.23 -7.23
CA LEU A 21 -4.27 -1.95 -8.05
C LEU A 21 -3.81 -3.38 -8.37
N ALA A 22 -2.52 -3.57 -8.69
CA ALA A 22 -1.95 -4.89 -8.95
C ALA A 22 -2.01 -5.78 -7.70
N ALA A 23 -1.64 -5.23 -6.53
CA ALA A 23 -1.75 -5.94 -5.25
C ALA A 23 -3.20 -6.32 -4.94
N GLY A 24 -4.13 -5.38 -5.10
CA GLY A 24 -5.57 -5.62 -4.93
C GLY A 24 -6.13 -6.63 -5.92
N TYR A 25 -5.65 -6.64 -7.16
CA TYR A 25 -6.01 -7.63 -8.17
C TYR A 25 -5.58 -9.04 -7.76
N ILE A 26 -4.33 -9.19 -7.31
CA ILE A 26 -3.79 -10.47 -6.85
C ILE A 26 -4.58 -10.96 -5.62
N ALA A 27 -4.83 -10.07 -4.66
CA ALA A 27 -5.63 -10.40 -3.47
C ALA A 27 -7.06 -10.83 -3.86
N GLY A 28 -7.70 -10.13 -4.80
CA GLY A 28 -9.03 -10.49 -5.31
C GLY A 28 -9.07 -11.84 -6.03
N LYS A 29 -8.02 -12.17 -6.79
CA LYS A 29 -7.87 -13.50 -7.42
C LYS A 29 -7.73 -14.61 -6.38
N ILE A 30 -6.94 -14.40 -5.33
CA ILE A 30 -6.72 -15.38 -4.26
C ILE A 30 -7.99 -15.56 -3.42
N ALA A 31 -8.67 -14.46 -3.08
CA ALA A 31 -9.87 -14.49 -2.26
C ALA A 31 -11.11 -15.03 -2.99
N GLY A 32 -11.11 -15.06 -4.33
CA GLY A 32 -12.18 -15.60 -5.16
C GLY A 32 -13.50 -14.83 -5.10
N ARG A 33 -13.53 -13.61 -4.54
CA ARG A 33 -14.77 -12.83 -4.35
C ARG A 33 -14.54 -11.32 -4.51
N ASN A 34 -15.53 -10.62 -5.06
CA ASN A 34 -15.63 -9.15 -5.19
C ASN A 34 -14.31 -8.45 -5.57
N MET A 35 -13.79 -8.81 -6.74
CA MET A 35 -12.55 -8.28 -7.32
C MET A 35 -12.42 -6.75 -7.20
N GLY A 36 -13.48 -6.02 -7.53
CA GLY A 36 -13.49 -4.55 -7.49
C GLY A 36 -13.23 -3.97 -6.10
N LEU A 37 -13.72 -4.63 -5.03
CA LEU A 37 -13.49 -4.21 -3.65
C LEU A 37 -12.01 -4.37 -3.28
N TYR A 38 -11.39 -5.49 -3.65
CA TYR A 38 -9.96 -5.71 -3.38
C TYR A 38 -9.06 -4.75 -4.16
N MET A 39 -9.40 -4.44 -5.41
CA MET A 39 -8.68 -3.44 -6.21
C MET A 39 -8.81 -2.03 -5.59
N LEU A 40 -10.02 -1.64 -5.15
CA LEU A 40 -10.26 -0.37 -4.48
C LEU A 40 -9.46 -0.26 -3.17
N VAL A 41 -9.53 -1.29 -2.32
CA VAL A 41 -8.78 -1.34 -1.07
C VAL A 41 -7.28 -1.31 -1.32
N GLY A 42 -6.78 -2.04 -2.33
CA GLY A 42 -5.37 -2.03 -2.70
C GLY A 42 -4.87 -0.65 -3.11
N ALA A 43 -5.65 0.09 -3.91
CA ALA A 43 -5.33 1.46 -4.29
C ALA A 43 -5.32 2.41 -3.09
N ILE A 44 -6.36 2.36 -2.24
CA ILE A 44 -6.44 3.19 -1.03
C ILE A 44 -5.28 2.88 -0.08
N ALA A 45 -5.02 1.59 0.16
CA ALA A 45 -3.92 1.16 1.02
C ALA A 45 -2.57 1.64 0.49
N ALA A 46 -2.30 1.54 -0.81
CA ALA A 46 -1.06 2.02 -1.40
C ALA A 46 -0.85 3.52 -1.17
N VAL A 47 -1.89 4.34 -1.33
CA VAL A 47 -1.82 5.78 -1.10
C VAL A 47 -1.65 6.11 0.39
N VAL A 48 -2.38 5.42 1.28
CA VAL A 48 -2.38 5.70 2.72
C VAL A 48 -1.11 5.21 3.42
N THR A 49 -0.52 4.10 2.94
CA THR A 49 0.68 3.46 3.51
C THR A 49 1.85 4.43 3.75
N PRO A 50 2.33 5.24 2.78
CA PRO A 50 3.45 6.16 3.03
C PRO A 50 3.15 7.18 4.15
N PHE A 51 1.90 7.65 4.28
CA PHE A 51 1.51 8.56 5.36
C PHE A 51 1.47 7.86 6.72
N LEU A 52 1.01 6.62 6.76
CA LEU A 52 1.06 5.80 7.98
C LEU A 52 2.51 5.52 8.40
N LEU A 53 3.38 5.14 7.47
CA LEU A 53 4.80 4.95 7.76
C LEU A 53 5.46 6.23 8.26
N ALA A 54 5.12 7.38 7.66
CA ALA A 54 5.63 8.68 8.11
C ALA A 54 5.13 9.03 9.51
N ALA A 55 3.84 8.85 9.79
CA ALA A 55 3.23 9.10 11.10
C ALA A 55 3.81 8.21 12.21
N LEU A 56 4.15 6.97 11.87
CA LEU A 56 4.81 6.02 12.78
C LEU A 56 6.32 6.30 12.96
N GLY A 57 6.89 7.30 12.25
CA GLY A 57 8.33 7.58 12.26
C GLY A 57 9.18 6.53 11.55
N ILE A 58 8.56 5.62 10.80
CA ILE A 58 9.21 4.46 10.16
C ILE A 58 9.88 4.85 8.84
N GLY A 59 9.57 6.03 8.28
CA GLY A 59 10.21 6.54 7.07
C GLY A 59 11.75 6.56 7.14
N VAL A 60 12.33 6.80 8.32
CA VAL A 60 13.78 6.74 8.56
C VAL A 60 14.27 5.32 8.87
N LEU A 61 13.43 4.50 9.51
CA LEU A 61 13.74 3.10 9.89
C LEU A 61 13.85 2.17 8.67
N ALA A 62 13.20 2.50 7.54
CA ALA A 62 13.33 1.77 6.28
C ALA A 62 14.77 1.75 5.72
N ALA A 63 15.63 2.68 6.15
CA ALA A 63 17.06 2.66 5.85
C ALA A 63 17.86 1.66 6.72
N GLY A 64 17.24 1.08 7.75
CA GLY A 64 17.89 0.23 8.77
C GLY A 64 18.20 -1.21 8.36
N GLY A 65 17.79 -1.65 7.16
CA GLY A 65 18.11 -2.97 6.60
C GLY A 65 16.89 -3.89 6.34
N VAL A 66 17.11 -4.98 5.58
CA VAL A 66 16.06 -5.85 5.02
C VAL A 66 15.14 -6.47 6.08
N LEU A 67 15.66 -6.86 7.24
CA LEU A 67 14.86 -7.46 8.32
C LEU A 67 13.82 -6.49 8.89
N LEU A 68 14.19 -5.23 9.05
CA LEU A 68 13.29 -4.19 9.55
C LEU A 68 12.19 -3.89 8.53
N LEU A 69 12.53 -3.82 7.24
CA LEU A 69 11.56 -3.68 6.15
C LEU A 69 10.54 -4.81 6.14
N MET A 70 10.99 -6.05 6.33
CA MET A 70 10.10 -7.23 6.42
C MET A 70 9.13 -7.13 7.59
N ALA A 71 9.61 -6.70 8.77
CA ALA A 71 8.75 -6.54 9.95
C ALA A 71 7.68 -5.46 9.73
N VAL A 72 8.08 -4.31 9.16
CA VAL A 72 7.15 -3.21 8.85
C VAL A 72 6.13 -3.64 7.80
N ALA A 73 6.56 -4.34 6.75
CA ALA A 73 5.67 -4.87 5.73
C ALA A 73 4.68 -5.88 6.31
N ALA A 74 5.11 -6.75 7.23
CA ALA A 74 4.23 -7.69 7.92
C ALA A 74 3.17 -6.96 8.76
N VAL A 75 3.56 -5.95 9.54
CA VAL A 75 2.62 -5.13 10.32
C VAL A 75 1.62 -4.42 9.41
N GLY A 76 2.09 -3.79 8.33
CA GLY A 76 1.23 -3.14 7.34
C GLY A 76 0.25 -4.11 6.71
N ALA A 77 0.69 -5.32 6.34
CA ALA A 77 -0.17 -6.37 5.81
C ALA A 77 -1.25 -6.80 6.82
N ILE A 78 -0.89 -7.00 8.09
CA ILE A 78 -1.85 -7.33 9.16
C ILE A 78 -2.91 -6.23 9.28
N VAL A 79 -2.51 -4.96 9.33
CA VAL A 79 -3.45 -3.84 9.43
C VAL A 79 -4.43 -3.81 8.25
N VAL A 80 -3.93 -3.97 7.02
CA VAL A 80 -4.79 -4.02 5.82
C VAL A 80 -5.77 -5.19 5.89
N LEU A 81 -5.31 -6.39 6.27
CA LEU A 81 -6.18 -7.55 6.42
C LEU A 81 -7.26 -7.34 7.49
N LEU A 82 -6.93 -6.69 8.61
CA LEU A 82 -7.89 -6.34 9.65
C LEU A 82 -8.93 -5.34 9.15
N ILE A 83 -8.53 -4.32 8.38
CA ILE A 83 -9.44 -3.35 7.77
C ILE A 83 -10.39 -4.06 6.79
N VAL A 84 -9.84 -4.89 5.90
CA VAL A 84 -10.62 -5.68 4.94
C VAL A 84 -11.63 -6.58 5.66
N ARG A 85 -11.18 -7.25 6.73
CA ARG A 85 -12.02 -8.09 7.56
C ARG A 85 -13.16 -7.30 8.22
N ALA A 86 -12.86 -6.15 8.81
CA ALA A 86 -13.84 -5.25 9.42
C ALA A 86 -14.88 -4.75 8.41
N LEU A 87 -14.44 -4.37 7.20
CA LEU A 87 -15.34 -3.93 6.12
C LEU A 87 -16.24 -5.05 5.58
N MET A 88 -15.74 -6.29 5.56
CA MET A 88 -16.51 -7.45 5.07
C MET A 88 -17.38 -8.12 6.14
N GLY A 89 -17.35 -7.65 7.39
CA GLY A 89 -18.24 -8.09 8.46
C GLY A 89 -18.08 -9.55 8.90
N ARG A 90 -16.87 -10.11 8.89
CA ARG A 90 -16.57 -11.46 9.44
C ARG A 90 -15.50 -11.41 10.53
#